data_AF-A0A4S4LUM0-F1
#
_entry.id   AF-A0A4S4LUM0-F1
#
_cell.length_a   1.000
_cell.length_b   1.000
_cell.length_c   1.000
_cell.angle_alpha   90.00
_cell.angle_beta   90.00
_cell.angle_gamma   90.00
#
_symmetry.space_group_name_H-M   'P 1'
#
loop_
_entity.id
_entity.type
_entity.pdbx_description
1 polymer ?
#
loop_
_entity_poly.entity_id
_entity_poly.type
_entity_poly.pdbx_seq_one_letter_code
_entity_poly.pdbx_strand_id
1 'polypeptide(L)'
;MLYLRPYYDPEFEVVEEVVEFVRQTLEGLTFIHSQGVAHRDCSTMNIMMDGRPLYPEDHHPQRTQLTIDGSRMARHLSRSERPVKYYYIDWGLSSHFKDGQSPYVLGAKCADRKAPELSNEYPYNAYMLDVFILGHMYEKDLTQIYHGLDFLEPLILAMTQQQPERRPTAEVALRMFYEIRRNMNRTQLPWRLRRRNESGTERVMYDTLSAAKVGLNLVRKGFMGT
;
A
#
# COMPACT_ATOMS: atom_id res chain seq x y z
N MET A 1 7.72 20.25 8.31
CA MET A 1 7.39 20.87 6.99
C MET A 1 6.57 19.85 6.17
N LEU A 2 5.58 20.23 5.34
CA LEU A 2 4.72 19.23 4.64
C LEU A 2 5.45 18.63 3.42
N TYR A 3 6.14 17.51 3.63
CA TYR A 3 6.66 16.67 2.56
C TYR A 3 6.08 15.27 2.71
N LEU A 4 5.50 14.75 1.63
CA LEU A 4 5.12 13.35 1.58
C LEU A 4 6.38 12.48 1.47
N ARG A 5 6.31 11.26 2.00
CA ARG A 5 7.36 10.26 1.90
C ARG A 5 6.88 9.04 1.12
N PRO A 6 7.77 8.25 0.51
CA PRO A 6 7.39 6.94 -0.04
C PRO A 6 6.68 6.11 1.02
N TYR A 7 5.58 5.44 0.65
CA TYR A 7 4.76 4.70 1.62
C TYR A 7 5.53 3.57 2.32
N TYR A 8 6.53 3.00 1.63
CA TYR A 8 7.39 1.92 2.10
C TYR A 8 8.60 2.41 2.93
N ASP A 9 8.69 3.71 3.23
CA ASP A 9 9.76 4.29 4.02
C ASP A 9 9.24 5.13 5.21
N PRO A 10 9.22 4.57 6.44
CA PRO A 10 9.93 3.34 6.87
C PRO A 10 9.25 2.04 6.41
N GLU A 11 9.87 0.87 6.53
CA GLU A 11 9.22 -0.41 6.14
C GLU A 11 7.97 -0.71 6.99
N PHE A 12 7.10 -1.61 6.52
CA PHE A 12 5.93 -2.07 7.29
C PHE A 12 6.38 -3.02 8.41
N GLU A 13 5.93 -2.78 9.64
CA GLU A 13 6.37 -3.56 10.80
C GLU A 13 5.44 -4.74 11.14
N VAL A 14 4.13 -4.55 10.99
CA VAL A 14 3.10 -5.53 11.40
C VAL A 14 2.01 -5.68 10.33
N VAL A 15 1.32 -6.81 10.34
CA VAL A 15 0.28 -7.16 9.34
C VAL A 15 -0.80 -6.06 9.26
N GLU A 16 -1.18 -5.47 10.40
CA GLU A 16 -2.17 -4.39 10.46
C GLU A 16 -1.81 -3.18 9.59
N GLU A 17 -0.53 -2.82 9.49
CA GLU A 17 -0.10 -1.67 8.69
C GLU A 17 -0.32 -1.91 7.19
N VAL A 18 -0.12 -3.16 6.73
CA VAL A 18 -0.38 -3.59 5.35
C VAL A 18 -1.88 -3.64 5.06
N VAL A 19 -2.67 -4.18 6.00
CA VAL A 19 -4.13 -4.20 5.88
C VAL A 19 -4.68 -2.78 5.74
N GLU A 20 -4.16 -1.84 6.54
CA GLU A 20 -4.58 -0.45 6.49
C GLU A 20 -4.12 0.28 5.21
N PHE A 21 -2.92 -0.04 4.72
CA PHE A 21 -2.44 0.45 3.43
C PHE A 21 -3.36 0.01 2.27
N VAL A 22 -3.60 -1.31 2.13
CA VAL A 22 -4.46 -1.88 1.07
C VAL A 22 -5.87 -1.30 1.13
N ARG A 23 -6.42 -1.10 2.34
CA ARG A 23 -7.73 -0.46 2.53
C ARG A 23 -7.75 0.95 1.94
N GLN A 24 -6.82 1.81 2.37
CA GLN A 24 -6.80 3.22 1.97
C GLN A 24 -6.54 3.38 0.47
N THR A 25 -5.68 2.56 -0.13
CA THR A 25 -5.40 2.62 -1.56
C THR A 25 -6.58 2.12 -2.39
N LEU A 26 -7.29 1.07 -1.98
CA LEU A 26 -8.54 0.65 -2.67
C LEU A 26 -9.66 1.68 -2.54
N GLU A 27 -9.83 2.30 -1.36
CA GLU A 27 -10.79 3.39 -1.16
C GLU A 27 -10.45 4.59 -2.05
N GLY A 28 -9.18 4.98 -2.07
CA GLY A 28 -8.68 6.06 -2.92
C GLY A 28 -8.92 5.75 -4.39
N LEU A 29 -8.60 4.54 -4.86
CA LEU A 29 -8.82 4.17 -6.26
C LEU A 29 -10.32 4.15 -6.61
N THR A 30 -11.17 3.62 -5.72
CA THR A 30 -12.62 3.63 -5.89
C THR A 30 -13.15 5.05 -6.02
N PHE A 31 -12.67 5.97 -5.19
CA PHE A 31 -13.02 7.38 -5.27
C PHE A 31 -12.55 8.01 -6.59
N ILE A 32 -11.30 7.78 -7.00
CA ILE A 32 -10.74 8.30 -8.24
C ILE A 32 -11.59 7.87 -9.45
N HIS A 33 -11.93 6.58 -9.52
CA HIS A 33 -12.77 6.03 -10.58
C HIS A 33 -14.20 6.60 -10.54
N SER A 34 -14.77 6.85 -9.35
CA SER A 34 -16.10 7.44 -9.22
C SER A 34 -16.17 8.90 -9.68
N GLN A 35 -15.04 9.60 -9.74
CA GLN A 35 -14.94 10.95 -10.31
C GLN A 35 -14.67 10.93 -11.83
N GLY A 36 -14.78 9.77 -12.48
CA GLY A 36 -14.50 9.64 -13.91
C GLY A 36 -13.02 9.76 -14.24
N VAL A 37 -12.11 9.52 -13.28
CA VAL A 37 -10.67 9.63 -13.50
C VAL A 37 -10.01 8.25 -13.47
N ALA A 38 -9.13 7.98 -14.42
CA ALA A 38 -8.17 6.86 -14.34
C ALA A 38 -6.77 7.42 -14.15
N HIS A 39 -6.02 6.90 -13.18
CA HIS A 39 -4.69 7.40 -12.83
C HIS A 39 -3.65 7.02 -13.90
N ARG A 40 -3.73 5.79 -14.39
CA ARG A 40 -2.90 5.12 -15.41
C ARG A 40 -1.43 4.88 -15.04
N ASP A 41 -1.04 5.19 -13.82
CA ASP A 41 0.32 4.98 -13.30
C ASP A 41 0.35 4.92 -11.76
N CYS A 42 -0.67 4.28 -11.16
CA CYS A 42 -0.84 4.18 -9.71
C CYS A 42 0.09 3.13 -9.05
N SER A 43 1.35 3.12 -9.48
CA SER A 43 2.39 2.19 -9.04
C SER A 43 3.19 2.71 -7.83
N THR A 44 4.15 1.92 -7.35
CA THR A 44 4.93 2.14 -6.12
C THR A 44 5.38 3.60 -5.89
N MET A 45 5.89 4.25 -6.94
CA MET A 45 6.48 5.59 -6.85
C MET A 45 5.44 6.72 -6.74
N ASN A 46 4.20 6.43 -7.12
CA ASN A 46 3.10 7.40 -7.18
C ASN A 46 2.11 7.23 -6.02
N ILE A 47 2.46 6.42 -5.03
CA ILE A 47 1.76 6.35 -3.75
C ILE A 47 2.72 6.83 -2.67
N MET A 48 2.29 7.84 -1.92
CA MET A 48 3.09 8.46 -0.87
C MET A 48 2.29 8.50 0.43
N MET A 49 2.93 8.81 1.54
CA MET A 49 2.25 8.98 2.82
C MET A 49 2.64 10.28 3.51
N ASP A 50 1.72 10.76 4.35
CA ASP A 50 2.03 11.77 5.36
C ASP A 50 2.76 11.12 6.55
N GLY A 51 4.08 11.26 6.57
CA GLY A 51 4.95 10.67 7.60
C GLY A 51 5.02 11.45 8.91
N ARG A 52 4.47 12.66 9.01
CA ARG A 52 4.59 13.51 10.21
C ARG A 52 4.17 12.81 11.52
N PRO A 53 3.10 11.99 11.55
CA PRO A 53 2.74 11.25 12.77
C PRO A 53 3.82 10.28 13.25
N LEU A 54 4.69 9.80 12.36
CA LEU A 54 5.74 8.83 12.67
C LEU A 54 7.02 9.48 13.23
N TYR A 55 7.27 10.76 12.95
CA TYR A 55 8.51 11.45 13.30
C TYR A 55 8.25 12.65 14.24
N PRO A 56 8.17 12.43 15.56
CA PRO A 56 7.94 13.50 16.53
C PRO A 56 9.00 14.62 16.51
N GLU A 57 10.23 14.28 16.13
CA GLU A 57 11.36 15.23 16.00
C GLU A 57 11.53 15.76 14.56
N ASP A 58 10.54 15.51 13.68
CA ASP A 58 10.62 15.70 12.23
C ASP A 58 11.78 14.89 11.60
N HIS A 59 11.97 15.04 10.30
CA HIS A 59 13.06 14.42 9.56
C HIS A 59 13.56 15.36 8.46
N HIS A 60 14.74 15.08 7.93
CA HIS A 60 15.32 15.86 6.85
C HIS A 60 14.44 15.77 5.58
N PRO A 61 14.23 16.87 4.83
CA PRO A 61 13.32 16.89 3.68
C PRO A 61 13.85 16.11 2.46
N GLN A 62 15.16 16.11 2.21
CA GLN A 62 15.78 15.35 1.12
C GLN A 62 16.31 13.97 1.56
N ARG A 63 17.10 13.92 2.63
CA ARG A 63 17.64 12.68 3.20
C ARG A 63 16.69 12.15 4.27
N THR A 64 15.53 11.68 3.86
CA THR A 64 14.37 11.36 4.72
C THR A 64 14.68 10.44 5.90
N GLN A 65 15.79 9.69 5.87
CA GLN A 65 16.27 8.86 6.97
C GLN A 65 17.00 9.60 8.10
N LEU A 66 17.29 10.89 7.93
CA LEU A 66 18.08 11.66 8.89
C LEU A 66 17.22 12.65 9.66
N THR A 67 17.72 13.10 10.81
CA THR A 67 17.19 14.26 11.53
C THR A 67 17.27 15.52 10.69
N ILE A 68 16.51 16.55 11.06
CA ILE A 68 16.40 17.79 10.29
C ILE A 68 17.76 18.47 9.99
N ASP A 69 18.71 18.34 10.91
CA ASP A 69 20.09 18.84 10.80
C ASP A 69 21.04 17.90 10.03
N GLY A 70 20.56 16.74 9.61
CA GLY A 70 21.34 15.72 8.89
C GLY A 70 22.37 14.98 9.74
N SER A 71 22.36 15.13 11.07
CA SER A 71 23.44 14.63 11.93
C SER A 71 23.29 13.15 12.32
N ARG A 72 22.06 12.66 12.50
CA ARG A 72 21.77 11.29 12.97
C ARG A 72 20.60 10.67 12.21
N MET A 73 20.42 9.35 12.37
CA MET A 73 19.22 8.68 11.89
C MET A 73 17.97 9.20 12.62
N ALA A 74 16.93 9.53 11.88
CA ALA A 74 15.66 9.95 12.44
C ALA A 74 14.95 8.75 13.05
N ARG A 75 14.57 8.88 14.32
CA ARG A 75 13.75 7.87 14.99
C ARG A 75 12.31 7.98 14.48
N HIS A 76 11.72 6.86 14.08
CA HIS A 76 10.31 6.78 13.76
C HIS A 76 9.53 5.93 14.77
N LEU A 77 8.23 6.18 14.85
CA LEU A 77 7.23 5.36 15.54
C LEU A 77 6.59 4.37 14.55
N SER A 78 5.88 3.37 15.05
CA SER A 78 5.14 2.42 14.20
C SER A 78 3.84 3.04 13.70
N ARG A 79 3.43 2.68 12.47
CA ARG A 79 2.15 3.13 11.89
C ARG A 79 0.94 2.57 12.64
N SER A 80 1.09 1.39 13.27
CA SER A 80 0.05 0.81 14.12
C SER A 80 -0.27 1.68 15.37
N GLU A 81 0.71 2.44 15.87
CA GLU A 81 0.55 3.35 17.00
C GLU A 81 0.21 4.78 16.55
N ARG A 82 0.65 5.14 15.34
CA ARG A 82 0.52 6.48 14.73
C ARG A 82 -0.03 6.34 13.31
N PRO A 83 -1.35 6.29 13.12
CA PRO A 83 -1.96 6.13 11.81
C PRO A 83 -1.50 7.20 10.82
N VAL A 84 -1.21 6.77 9.59
CA VAL A 84 -0.81 7.63 8.48
C VAL A 84 -1.88 7.66 7.40
N LYS A 85 -1.84 8.70 6.56
CA LYS A 85 -2.68 8.80 5.36
C LYS A 85 -1.84 8.56 4.12
N TYR A 86 -2.33 7.73 3.20
CA TYR A 86 -1.72 7.50 1.89
C TYR A 86 -2.37 8.38 0.82
N TYR A 87 -1.57 8.78 -0.17
CA TYR A 87 -1.97 9.70 -1.23
C TYR A 87 -1.47 9.20 -2.57
N TYR A 88 -2.36 9.20 -3.57
CA TYR A 88 -1.99 9.14 -4.97
C TYR A 88 -1.42 10.48 -5.42
N ILE A 89 -0.28 10.45 -6.11
CA ILE A 89 0.40 11.62 -6.65
C ILE A 89 0.73 11.41 -8.13
N ASP A 90 1.24 12.46 -8.78
CA ASP A 90 1.65 12.44 -10.18
C ASP A 90 0.53 12.00 -11.16
N TRP A 91 -0.29 12.98 -11.53
CA TRP A 91 -1.41 12.81 -12.44
C TRP A 91 -1.02 13.01 -13.91
N GLY A 92 0.28 13.00 -14.24
CA GLY A 92 0.79 13.34 -15.56
C GLY A 92 0.35 12.40 -16.69
N LEU A 93 -0.10 11.19 -16.35
CA LEU A 93 -0.61 10.18 -17.29
C LEU A 93 -2.12 9.95 -17.19
N SER A 94 -2.80 10.66 -16.28
CA SER A 94 -4.20 10.40 -15.97
C SER A 94 -5.14 10.81 -17.10
N SER A 95 -6.33 10.23 -17.09
CA SER A 95 -7.40 10.57 -18.03
C SER A 95 -8.70 10.82 -17.29
N HIS A 96 -9.40 11.87 -17.69
CA HIS A 96 -10.70 12.24 -17.14
C HIS A 96 -11.77 12.02 -18.21
N PHE A 97 -12.78 11.23 -17.85
CA PHE A 97 -13.89 10.82 -18.67
C PHE A 97 -15.15 11.46 -18.10
N LYS A 98 -15.81 12.29 -18.91
CA LYS A 98 -17.13 12.85 -18.56
C LYS A 98 -18.18 11.73 -18.60
N ASP A 99 -19.33 11.98 -17.98
CA ASP A 99 -20.47 11.06 -18.01
C ASP A 99 -20.80 10.60 -19.45
N GLY A 100 -20.86 9.29 -19.65
CA GLY A 100 -21.11 8.67 -20.94
C GLY A 100 -19.91 8.57 -21.89
N GLN A 101 -18.73 9.10 -21.53
CA GLN A 101 -17.51 8.89 -22.32
C GLN A 101 -16.95 7.48 -22.13
N SER A 102 -16.44 6.92 -23.23
CA SER A 102 -15.77 5.62 -23.21
C SER A 102 -14.45 5.71 -22.40
N PRO A 103 -14.20 4.78 -21.46
CA PRO A 103 -12.96 4.76 -20.67
C PRO A 103 -11.78 4.14 -21.43
N TYR A 104 -11.88 4.00 -22.75
CA TYR A 104 -10.84 3.37 -23.56
C TYR A 104 -9.80 4.38 -24.02
N VAL A 105 -8.53 4.05 -23.79
CA VAL A 105 -7.38 4.91 -24.08
C VAL A 105 -6.31 4.16 -24.87
N LEU A 106 -5.44 4.93 -25.51
CA LEU A 106 -4.18 4.46 -26.08
C LEU A 106 -3.01 4.90 -25.20
N GLY A 107 -1.89 4.20 -25.32
CA GLY A 107 -0.60 4.54 -24.73
C GLY A 107 0.04 3.35 -24.04
N ALA A 108 1.34 3.18 -24.25
CA ALA A 108 2.15 2.17 -23.54
C ALA A 108 3.09 2.78 -22.47
N LYS A 109 2.91 4.07 -22.16
CA LYS A 109 3.73 4.77 -21.16
C LYS A 109 3.10 4.62 -19.77
N CYS A 110 3.79 3.90 -18.91
CA CYS A 110 3.51 3.70 -17.48
C CYS A 110 4.83 3.26 -16.82
N ALA A 111 4.99 3.46 -15.50
CA ALA A 111 6.12 2.91 -14.76
C ALA A 111 6.06 1.38 -14.71
N ASP A 112 4.85 0.84 -14.53
CA ASP A 112 4.59 -0.59 -14.61
C ASP A 112 4.10 -1.00 -16.00
N ARG A 113 4.99 -1.65 -16.76
CA ARG A 113 4.72 -2.09 -18.14
C ARG A 113 4.31 -3.57 -18.22
N LYS A 114 3.91 -4.18 -17.10
CA LYS A 114 3.49 -5.60 -17.07
C LYS A 114 2.04 -5.82 -17.48
N ALA A 115 1.22 -4.77 -17.50
CA ALA A 115 -0.16 -4.86 -17.96
C ALA A 115 -0.20 -5.28 -19.45
N PRO A 116 -0.83 -6.41 -19.79
CA PRO A 116 -0.77 -6.99 -21.13
C PRO A 116 -1.49 -6.15 -22.19
N GLU A 117 -2.42 -5.29 -21.79
CA GLU A 117 -3.23 -4.46 -22.69
C GLU A 117 -2.55 -3.16 -23.12
N LEU A 118 -1.40 -2.79 -22.54
CA LEU A 118 -0.70 -1.55 -22.87
C LEU A 118 -0.34 -1.53 -24.36
N SER A 119 -0.94 -0.59 -25.10
CA SER A 119 -0.75 -0.50 -26.54
C SER A 119 -0.88 0.94 -27.03
N ASN A 120 -0.06 1.30 -28.01
CA ASN A 120 -0.20 2.57 -28.74
C ASN A 120 -1.19 2.47 -29.92
N GLU A 121 -1.68 1.27 -30.23
CA GLU A 121 -2.51 1.00 -31.42
C GLU A 121 -3.91 0.50 -31.04
N TYR A 122 -4.01 -0.36 -30.01
CA TYR A 122 -5.25 -0.99 -29.60
C TYR A 122 -5.78 -0.35 -28.32
N PRO A 123 -6.99 0.27 -28.34
CA PRO A 123 -7.54 0.89 -27.15
C PRO A 123 -7.84 -0.14 -26.05
N TYR A 124 -7.62 0.25 -24.80
CA TYR A 124 -7.89 -0.58 -23.63
C TYR A 124 -8.57 0.23 -22.52
N ASN A 125 -9.29 -0.45 -21.63
CA ASN A 125 -10.03 0.22 -20.55
C ASN A 125 -9.06 0.75 -19.47
N ALA A 126 -9.03 2.07 -19.29
CA ALA A 126 -8.12 2.75 -18.38
C ALA A 126 -8.36 2.42 -16.90
N TYR A 127 -9.62 2.17 -16.49
CA TYR A 127 -9.92 1.78 -15.11
C TYR A 127 -9.41 0.38 -14.80
N MET A 128 -9.51 -0.55 -15.76
CA MET A 128 -9.00 -1.90 -15.59
C MET A 128 -7.47 -1.94 -15.54
N LEU A 129 -6.81 -1.02 -16.25
CA LEU A 129 -5.37 -0.82 -16.14
C LEU A 129 -4.97 -0.44 -14.70
N ASP A 130 -5.66 0.52 -14.09
CA ASP A 130 -5.36 0.92 -12.70
C ASP A 130 -5.54 -0.22 -11.71
N VAL A 131 -6.60 -1.02 -11.86
CA VAL A 131 -6.84 -2.20 -11.02
C VAL A 131 -5.69 -3.19 -11.14
N PHE A 132 -5.19 -3.43 -12.36
CA PHE A 132 -4.05 -4.30 -12.57
C PHE A 132 -2.78 -3.76 -11.92
N ILE A 133 -2.44 -2.49 -12.16
CA ILE A 133 -1.24 -1.86 -11.61
C ILE A 133 -1.25 -1.95 -10.08
N LEU A 134 -2.37 -1.62 -9.44
CA LEU A 134 -2.49 -1.67 -7.99
C LEU A 134 -2.42 -3.11 -7.45
N GLY A 135 -3.04 -4.07 -8.13
CA GLY A 135 -2.97 -5.48 -7.77
C GLY A 135 -1.56 -6.07 -7.89
N HIS A 136 -0.86 -5.74 -8.98
CA HIS A 136 0.52 -6.18 -9.19
C HIS A 136 1.49 -5.48 -8.23
N MET A 137 1.23 -4.23 -7.84
CA MET A 137 1.98 -3.57 -6.76
C MET A 137 1.81 -4.31 -5.42
N TYR A 138 0.59 -4.75 -5.07
CA TYR A 138 0.39 -5.56 -3.87
C TYR A 138 1.15 -6.89 -3.93
N GLU A 139 1.22 -7.53 -5.09
CA GLU A 139 2.00 -8.74 -5.26
C GLU A 139 3.50 -8.48 -5.04
N LYS A 140 4.06 -7.55 -5.83
CA LYS A 140 5.49 -7.27 -5.89
C LYS A 140 6.02 -6.66 -4.59
N ASP A 141 5.31 -5.68 -4.04
CA ASP A 141 5.83 -4.86 -2.94
C ASP A 141 5.36 -5.36 -1.56
N LEU A 142 4.38 -6.28 -1.51
CA LEU A 142 3.88 -6.86 -0.26
C LEU A 142 4.11 -8.36 -0.20
N THR A 143 3.39 -9.17 -0.99
CA THR A 143 3.38 -10.64 -0.80
C THR A 143 4.69 -11.31 -1.22
N GLN A 144 5.42 -10.74 -2.18
CA GLN A 144 6.76 -11.19 -2.55
C GLN A 144 7.85 -10.69 -1.58
N ILE A 145 7.59 -9.64 -0.80
CA ILE A 145 8.55 -9.11 0.18
C ILE A 145 8.38 -9.77 1.55
N TYR A 146 7.14 -9.97 2.00
CA TYR A 146 6.82 -10.45 3.34
C TYR A 146 6.09 -11.79 3.34
N HIS A 147 6.30 -12.57 4.40
CA HIS A 147 5.49 -13.74 4.72
C HIS A 147 4.21 -13.35 5.48
N GLY A 148 3.21 -14.23 5.47
CA GLY A 148 1.99 -14.07 6.27
C GLY A 148 0.94 -13.13 5.67
N LEU A 149 1.10 -12.79 4.38
CA LEU A 149 0.17 -11.98 3.61
C LEU A 149 -0.61 -12.79 2.57
N ASP A 150 -0.62 -14.12 2.69
CA ASP A 150 -1.26 -15.04 1.74
C ASP A 150 -2.78 -14.83 1.67
N PHE A 151 -3.38 -14.22 2.69
CA PHE A 151 -4.79 -13.81 2.68
C PHE A 151 -5.13 -12.77 1.60
N LEU A 152 -4.14 -12.05 1.06
CA LEU A 152 -4.33 -11.10 -0.05
C LEU A 152 -4.34 -11.78 -1.42
N GLU A 153 -3.87 -13.03 -1.53
CA GLU A 153 -3.71 -13.73 -2.81
C GLU A 153 -4.99 -13.78 -3.65
N PRO A 154 -6.18 -14.11 -3.11
CA PRO A 154 -7.41 -14.13 -3.91
C PRO A 154 -7.76 -12.76 -4.52
N LEU A 155 -7.49 -11.68 -3.79
CA LEU A 155 -7.71 -10.31 -4.28
C LEU A 155 -6.71 -9.97 -5.38
N ILE A 156 -5.42 -10.24 -5.16
CA ILE A 156 -4.35 -9.99 -6.12
C ILE A 156 -4.64 -10.73 -7.44
N LEU A 157 -4.93 -12.03 -7.38
CA LEU A 157 -5.23 -12.84 -8.56
C LEU A 157 -6.45 -12.34 -9.35
N ALA A 158 -7.45 -11.78 -8.66
CA ALA A 158 -8.61 -11.19 -9.33
C ALA A 158 -8.24 -9.86 -10.00
N MET A 159 -7.48 -9.01 -9.33
CA MET A 159 -7.05 -7.70 -9.85
C MET A 159 -6.05 -7.83 -11.01
N THR A 160 -5.23 -8.88 -11.05
CA THR A 160 -4.16 -9.07 -12.05
C THR A 160 -4.53 -10.05 -13.17
N GLN A 161 -5.83 -10.31 -13.38
CA GLN A 161 -6.29 -11.13 -14.51
C GLN A 161 -5.75 -10.58 -15.85
N GLN A 162 -5.30 -11.50 -16.72
CA GLN A 162 -4.71 -11.11 -18.00
C GLN A 162 -5.73 -10.43 -18.93
N GLN A 163 -6.97 -10.91 -18.91
CA GLN A 163 -8.10 -10.29 -19.61
C GLN A 163 -8.67 -9.14 -18.75
N PRO A 164 -8.59 -7.87 -19.19
CA PRO A 164 -9.07 -6.72 -18.41
C PRO A 164 -10.53 -6.85 -17.98
N GLU A 165 -11.38 -7.40 -18.83
CA GLU A 165 -12.81 -7.63 -18.59
C GLU A 165 -13.13 -8.66 -17.50
N ARG A 166 -12.13 -9.47 -17.10
CA ARG A 166 -12.26 -10.42 -16.00
C ARG A 166 -11.83 -9.85 -14.65
N ARG A 167 -11.25 -8.64 -14.64
CA ARG A 167 -10.85 -7.96 -13.42
C ARG A 167 -12.09 -7.37 -12.72
N PRO A 168 -12.11 -7.32 -11.38
CA PRO A 168 -13.12 -6.57 -10.67
C PRO A 168 -12.98 -5.06 -10.95
N THR A 169 -14.07 -4.30 -10.84
CA THR A 169 -13.95 -2.85 -10.69
C THR A 169 -13.25 -2.50 -9.37
N ALA A 170 -12.73 -1.28 -9.22
CA ALA A 170 -12.15 -0.84 -7.94
C ALA A 170 -13.13 -1.01 -6.76
N GLU A 171 -14.41 -0.71 -6.97
CA GLU A 171 -15.46 -0.91 -5.97
C GLU A 171 -15.65 -2.40 -5.60
N VAL A 172 -15.67 -3.29 -6.60
CA VAL A 172 -15.76 -4.75 -6.36
C VAL A 172 -14.52 -5.24 -5.63
N ALA A 173 -13.32 -4.79 -6.01
CA ALA A 173 -12.07 -5.13 -5.34
C ALA A 173 -12.06 -4.66 -3.87
N LEU A 174 -12.55 -3.45 -3.59
CA LEU A 174 -12.70 -2.95 -2.23
C LEU A 174 -13.66 -3.82 -1.39
N ARG A 175 -14.79 -4.27 -1.97
CA ARG A 175 -15.71 -5.21 -1.29
C ARG A 175 -15.04 -6.56 -1.02
N MET A 176 -14.32 -7.12 -1.99
CA MET A 176 -13.55 -8.36 -1.81
C MET A 176 -12.56 -8.23 -0.66
N PHE A 177 -11.84 -7.10 -0.60
CA PHE A 177 -10.92 -6.82 0.50
C PHE A 177 -11.62 -6.76 1.86
N TYR A 178 -12.81 -6.13 1.94
CA TYR A 178 -13.58 -6.11 3.18
C TYR A 178 -14.05 -7.49 3.62
N GLU A 179 -14.42 -8.37 2.69
CA GLU A 179 -14.75 -9.75 2.99
C GLU A 179 -13.54 -10.53 3.53
N ILE A 180 -12.38 -10.38 2.91
CA ILE A 180 -11.11 -10.94 3.39
C ILE A 180 -10.84 -10.46 4.82
N ARG A 181 -10.86 -9.14 5.04
CA ARG A 181 -10.60 -8.53 6.36
C ARG A 181 -11.58 -9.01 7.43
N ARG A 182 -12.87 -9.20 7.08
CA ARG A 182 -13.89 -9.70 8.02
C ARG A 182 -13.58 -11.14 8.48
N ASN A 183 -12.98 -11.94 7.62
CA ASN A 183 -12.65 -13.34 7.89
C ASN A 183 -11.25 -13.53 8.51
N MET A 184 -10.43 -12.48 8.60
CA MET A 184 -9.12 -12.55 9.25
C MET A 184 -9.26 -12.79 10.75
N ASN A 185 -8.36 -13.60 11.31
CA ASN A 185 -8.25 -13.72 12.76
C ASN A 185 -7.61 -12.44 13.31
N ARG A 186 -8.33 -11.70 14.17
CA ARG A 186 -7.85 -10.43 14.74
C ARG A 186 -6.54 -10.58 15.51
N THR A 187 -6.22 -11.79 15.99
CA THR A 187 -4.94 -12.05 16.65
C THR A 187 -3.76 -12.03 15.69
N GLN A 188 -3.97 -12.10 14.37
CA GLN A 188 -2.93 -12.04 13.32
C GLN A 188 -2.44 -10.61 13.04
N LEU A 189 -3.26 -9.58 13.28
CA LEU A 189 -2.97 -8.19 12.97
C LEU A 189 -1.70 -7.61 13.62
N PRO A 190 -1.42 -7.85 14.93
CA PRO A 190 -0.24 -7.30 15.58
C PRO A 190 1.04 -8.13 15.33
N TRP A 191 0.98 -9.22 14.54
CA TRP A 191 2.18 -10.02 14.29
C TRP A 191 3.17 -9.28 13.41
N ARG A 192 4.45 -9.43 13.76
CA ARG A 192 5.58 -8.89 13.01
C ARG A 192 5.56 -9.40 11.56
N LEU A 193 5.70 -8.50 10.61
CA LEU A 193 5.99 -8.85 9.23
C LEU A 193 7.43 -9.33 9.13
N ARG A 194 7.61 -10.48 8.46
CA ARG A 194 8.92 -11.10 8.26
C ARG A 194 9.27 -11.01 6.80
N ARG A 195 10.42 -10.43 6.46
CA ARG A 195 10.87 -10.42 5.07
C ARG A 195 11.26 -11.83 4.64
N ARG A 196 11.01 -12.16 3.37
CA ARG A 196 11.34 -13.48 2.84
C ARG A 196 12.84 -13.77 2.78
N ASN A 197 13.67 -12.73 2.74
CA ASN A 197 15.13 -12.81 2.70
C ASN A 197 15.81 -12.71 4.09
N GLU A 198 15.05 -12.64 5.19
CA GLU A 198 15.63 -12.66 6.54
C GLU A 198 16.32 -13.99 6.84
N SER A 199 17.55 -13.91 7.35
CA SER A 199 18.29 -15.06 7.86
C SER A 199 17.65 -15.65 9.13
N GLY A 200 17.98 -16.90 9.46
CA GLY A 200 17.45 -17.58 10.65
C GLY A 200 17.80 -16.86 11.96
N THR A 201 18.99 -16.26 12.05
CA THR A 201 19.45 -15.50 13.22
C THR A 201 18.72 -14.16 13.37
N GLU A 202 18.54 -13.42 12.28
CA GLU A 202 17.73 -12.20 12.25
C GLU A 202 16.29 -12.47 12.71
N ARG A 203 15.72 -13.58 12.23
CA ARG A 203 14.36 -13.99 12.61
C ARG A 203 14.20 -14.17 14.12
N VAL A 204 15.09 -14.92 14.76
CA VAL A 204 15.03 -15.16 16.21
C VAL A 204 15.18 -13.86 16.99
N MET A 205 16.12 -12.99 16.59
CA MET A 205 16.34 -11.70 17.25
C MET A 205 15.10 -10.80 17.14
N TYR A 206 14.59 -10.60 15.93
CA TYR A 206 13.46 -9.69 15.70
C TYR A 206 12.15 -10.21 16.28
N ASP A 207 11.90 -11.52 16.24
CA ASP A 207 10.70 -12.12 16.84
C ASP A 207 10.72 -11.93 18.38
N THR A 208 11.89 -12.05 19.01
CA THR A 208 12.05 -11.79 20.46
C THR A 208 11.78 -10.32 20.80
N LEU A 209 12.34 -9.39 20.02
CA LEU A 209 12.11 -7.95 20.20
C LEU A 209 10.64 -7.57 20.01
N SER A 210 9.99 -8.12 18.99
CA SER A 210 8.57 -7.89 18.74
C SER A 210 7.67 -8.47 19.83
N ALA A 211 7.95 -9.67 20.33
CA ALA A 211 7.21 -10.25 21.45
C ALA A 211 7.32 -9.37 22.71
N ALA A 212 8.51 -8.83 23.00
CA ALA A 212 8.71 -7.89 24.10
C ALA A 212 7.93 -6.58 23.89
N LYS A 213 7.91 -6.03 22.66
CA LYS A 213 7.15 -4.81 22.30
C LYS A 213 5.64 -5.03 22.48
N VAL A 214 5.11 -6.16 21.99
CA VAL A 214 3.70 -6.53 22.17
C VAL A 214 3.36 -6.69 23.65
N GLY A 215 4.20 -7.38 24.42
CA GLY A 215 4.04 -7.53 25.86
C GLY A 215 3.99 -6.18 26.59
N LEU A 216 4.93 -5.27 26.28
CA LEU A 216 4.97 -3.93 26.87
C LEU A 216 3.72 -3.11 26.50
N ASN A 217 3.25 -3.22 25.26
CA ASN A 217 2.05 -2.52 24.79
C ASN A 217 0.77 -3.07 25.43
N LEU A 218 0.65 -4.38 25.64
CA LEU A 218 -0.44 -4.98 26.40
C LEU A 218 -0.44 -4.52 27.86
N VAL A 219 0.74 -4.46 28.49
CA VAL A 219 0.90 -3.94 29.85
C VAL A 219 0.50 -2.46 29.92
N ARG A 220 0.98 -1.60 29.00
CA ARG A 220 0.61 -0.19 28.94
C ARG A 220 -0.89 0.02 28.72
N LYS A 221 -1.52 -0.74 27.82
CA LYS A 221 -2.98 -0.69 27.61
C LYS A 221 -3.75 -1.18 28.84
N GLY A 222 -3.23 -2.17 29.57
CA GLY A 222 -3.80 -2.61 30.85
C GLY A 222 -3.68 -1.58 31.97
N PHE A 223 -2.63 -0.74 31.96
CA PHE A 223 -2.46 0.36 32.91
C PHE A 223 -3.23 1.65 32.53
N MET A 224 -3.55 1.85 31.26
CA MET A 224 -4.25 3.04 30.75
C MET A 224 -5.77 2.82 30.53
N GLY A 225 -6.32 1.66 30.91
CA GLY A 225 -7.72 1.30 30.68
C GLY A 225 -8.44 0.82 31.94
N THR A 226 -8.97 1.78 32.72
CA THR A 226 -10.43 2.02 32.77
C THR A 226 -10.70 3.37 32.13
#